data_AF-A0A1F7PL87-F1
#
_entry.id   AF-A0A1F7PL87-F1
#
_cell.length_a   1.000
_cell.length_b   1.000
_cell.length_c   1.000
_cell.angle_alpha   90.00
_cell.angle_beta   90.00
_cell.angle_gamma   90.00
#
_symmetry.space_group_name_H-M   'P 1'
#
loop_
_entity.id
_entity.type
_entity.pdbx_description
1 polymer ?
#
loop_
_entity_poly.entity_id
_entity_poly.type
_entity_poly.pdbx_seq_one_letter_code
_entity_poly.pdbx_strand_id
1 'polypeptide(L)'
;MTLAALLLLCGAPAAMAQLRVATERDGPVALGDGPDRAVLVEKTYEEATGVPPAGWKRTLTRLRFLTPAGRLLYQETLESRLIAGQGFDGETSAGPAQELRGSARRFLLLPLGFDPSAPASGIVLVVYGFDRRGHFRRLGAPFDGPGTDVTNPADASGKIIGLREGRYLDVASWTSHFTLILPWQYHDERDGFELVKPCGPIKVDPRPPEAATVTLHRKRGGQPPVGQTRNLWDLAVHKPVQVRPASKIQFLEGCRLYSQTRTGEFTTWLRVTIDGEEGWVSGEGQDLDRLGLPTAG
;
A
#
# COMPACT_ATOMS: atom_id res chain seq x y z
N MET A 1 2.71 -4.54 -73.81
CA MET A 1 3.76 -4.87 -72.83
C MET A 1 3.59 -3.98 -71.62
N THR A 2 2.97 -4.48 -70.55
CA THR A 2 3.05 -3.86 -69.22
C THR A 2 2.81 -4.96 -68.19
N LEU A 3 3.89 -5.42 -67.57
CA LEU A 3 3.89 -6.35 -66.43
C LEU A 3 3.41 -5.59 -65.20
N ALA A 4 2.30 -6.01 -64.59
CA ALA A 4 1.94 -5.61 -63.23
C ALA A 4 2.59 -6.60 -62.25
N ALA A 5 3.60 -6.13 -61.53
CA ALA A 5 4.23 -6.88 -60.44
C ALA A 5 3.30 -6.90 -59.23
N LEU A 6 2.80 -8.08 -58.89
CA LEU A 6 2.04 -8.34 -57.67
C LEU A 6 3.05 -8.44 -56.51
N LEU A 7 3.15 -7.38 -55.70
CA LEU A 7 3.88 -7.40 -54.43
C LEU A 7 3.10 -8.26 -53.42
N LEU A 8 3.49 -9.53 -53.29
CA LEU A 8 3.14 -10.35 -52.14
C LEU A 8 3.82 -9.77 -50.89
N LEU A 9 3.08 -8.98 -50.13
CA LEU A 9 3.38 -8.72 -48.72
C LEU A 9 3.24 -10.05 -47.97
N CYS A 10 4.34 -10.80 -47.85
CA CYS A 10 4.44 -11.87 -46.87
C CYS A 10 4.34 -11.23 -45.48
N GLY A 11 3.15 -11.23 -44.90
CA GLY A 11 2.98 -10.95 -43.48
C GLY A 11 3.80 -11.97 -42.70
N ALA A 12 4.87 -11.51 -42.05
CA ALA A 12 5.59 -12.34 -41.10
C ALA A 12 4.58 -12.88 -40.08
N PRO A 13 4.58 -14.19 -39.76
CA PRO A 13 3.69 -14.71 -38.75
C PRO A 13 3.94 -13.93 -37.46
N ALA A 14 2.89 -13.33 -36.91
CA ALA A 14 2.96 -12.72 -35.60
C ALA A 14 3.52 -13.78 -34.65
N ALA A 15 4.71 -13.53 -34.11
CA ALA A 15 5.36 -14.48 -33.22
C ALA A 15 4.39 -14.76 -32.07
N MET A 16 3.92 -16.00 -31.96
CA MET A 16 3.04 -16.40 -30.86
C MET A 16 3.78 -16.16 -29.55
N ALA A 17 3.15 -15.42 -28.63
CA ALA A 17 3.70 -15.22 -27.30
C ALA A 17 3.86 -16.59 -26.62
N GLN A 18 5.08 -16.91 -26.19
CA GLN A 18 5.35 -18.13 -25.42
C GLN A 18 5.45 -17.76 -23.95
N LEU A 19 4.77 -18.54 -23.10
CA LEU A 19 4.85 -18.43 -21.66
C LEU A 19 5.98 -19.31 -21.12
N ARG A 20 6.83 -18.73 -20.28
CA ARG A 20 7.81 -19.41 -19.45
C ARG A 20 7.40 -19.31 -17.99
N VAL A 21 7.78 -20.29 -17.21
CA VAL A 21 7.56 -20.26 -15.75
C VAL A 21 8.90 -20.06 -15.07
N ALA A 22 8.98 -19.01 -14.25
CA ALA A 22 10.12 -18.75 -13.38
C ALA A 22 9.71 -18.96 -11.93
N THR A 23 10.65 -19.43 -11.10
CA THR A 23 10.42 -19.61 -9.66
C THR A 23 11.54 -18.96 -8.88
N GLU A 24 11.16 -18.18 -7.87
CA GLU A 24 12.07 -17.57 -6.90
C GLU A 24 11.76 -18.12 -5.50
N ARG A 25 12.77 -18.10 -4.62
CA ARG A 25 12.61 -18.53 -3.24
C ARG A 25 13.27 -17.55 -2.27
N ASP A 26 12.53 -17.22 -1.21
CA ASP A 26 13.02 -16.46 -0.07
C ASP A 26 13.05 -17.33 1.20
N GLY A 27 13.92 -16.93 2.14
CA GLY A 27 14.00 -17.52 3.47
C GLY A 27 15.09 -18.61 3.60
N PRO A 28 15.01 -19.44 4.66
CA PRO A 28 13.90 -19.54 5.60
C PRO A 28 13.78 -18.33 6.54
N VAL A 29 12.55 -17.91 6.83
CA VAL A 29 12.22 -16.91 7.87
C VAL A 29 11.80 -17.64 9.14
N ALA A 30 12.48 -17.39 10.26
CA ALA A 30 12.24 -18.11 11.52
C ALA A 30 11.09 -17.47 12.33
N LEU A 31 9.90 -18.06 12.29
CA LEU A 31 8.69 -17.52 12.94
C LEU A 31 8.41 -18.10 14.34
N GLY A 32 9.35 -18.87 14.89
CA GLY A 32 9.25 -19.44 16.23
C GLY A 32 10.44 -20.33 16.57
N ASP A 33 10.41 -20.91 17.76
CA ASP A 33 11.48 -21.77 18.26
C ASP A 33 11.29 -23.19 17.72
N GLY A 34 11.97 -23.49 16.62
CA GLY A 34 12.00 -24.82 16.01
C GLY A 34 12.01 -24.80 14.48
N PRO A 35 12.55 -25.85 13.84
CA PRO A 35 12.66 -25.92 12.38
C PRO A 35 11.30 -25.95 11.68
N ASP A 36 10.26 -26.49 12.32
CA ASP A 36 8.89 -26.50 11.78
C ASP A 36 8.19 -25.15 11.82
N ARG A 37 8.81 -24.15 12.47
CA ARG A 37 8.35 -22.76 12.51
C ARG A 37 9.15 -21.85 11.59
N ALA A 38 10.11 -22.40 10.85
CA ALA A 38 10.74 -21.69 9.74
C ALA A 38 9.88 -21.80 8.48
N VAL A 39 9.87 -20.74 7.67
CA VAL A 39 9.06 -20.67 6.45
C VAL A 39 9.92 -20.26 5.27
N LEU A 40 9.92 -21.08 4.23
CA LEU A 40 10.39 -20.76 2.88
C LEU A 40 9.22 -20.22 2.06
N VAL A 41 9.44 -19.12 1.35
CA VAL A 41 8.45 -18.55 0.44
C VAL A 41 8.89 -18.86 -0.98
N GLU A 42 8.09 -19.62 -1.71
CA GLU A 42 8.29 -19.91 -3.13
C GLU A 42 7.30 -19.07 -3.96
N LYS A 43 7.85 -18.30 -4.89
CA LYS A 43 7.12 -17.36 -5.76
C LYS A 43 7.20 -17.88 -7.19
N THR A 44 6.07 -18.18 -7.80
CA THR A 44 6.00 -18.61 -9.20
C THR A 44 5.50 -17.47 -10.06
N TYR A 45 6.25 -17.18 -11.12
CA TYR A 45 5.95 -16.15 -12.08
C TYR A 45 5.74 -16.76 -13.45
N GLU A 46 4.85 -16.18 -14.22
CA GLU A 46 4.74 -16.42 -15.65
C GLU A 46 5.41 -15.28 -16.40
N GLU A 47 6.19 -15.64 -17.42
CA GLU A 47 6.97 -14.73 -18.23
C GLU A 47 6.57 -14.86 -19.70
N ALA A 48 6.05 -13.78 -20.27
CA ALA A 48 5.65 -13.72 -21.67
C ALA A 48 6.83 -13.28 -22.55
N THR A 49 7.19 -14.12 -23.50
CA THR A 49 8.22 -13.82 -24.51
C THR A 49 7.55 -13.40 -25.83
N GLY A 50 8.25 -12.59 -26.64
CA GLY A 50 7.70 -12.08 -27.91
C GLY A 50 6.66 -10.96 -27.77
N VAL A 51 6.46 -10.42 -26.56
CA VAL A 51 5.60 -9.27 -26.28
C VAL A 51 6.35 -7.96 -26.59
N PRO A 52 5.68 -6.93 -27.16
CA PRO A 52 6.29 -5.62 -27.39
C PRO A 52 6.91 -5.01 -26.13
N PRO A 53 7.92 -4.13 -26.24
CA PRO A 53 8.61 -3.54 -25.08
C PRO A 53 7.71 -2.80 -24.10
N ALA A 54 6.55 -2.31 -24.56
CA ALA A 54 5.58 -1.57 -23.75
C ALA A 54 4.66 -2.46 -22.91
N GLY A 55 4.67 -3.79 -23.13
CA GLY A 55 3.85 -4.73 -22.37
C GLY A 55 4.61 -5.34 -21.19
N TRP A 56 3.89 -5.63 -20.10
CA TRP A 56 4.44 -6.34 -18.96
C TRP A 56 4.82 -7.77 -19.35
N LYS A 57 6.07 -8.14 -19.06
CA LYS A 57 6.64 -9.43 -19.46
C LYS A 57 6.56 -10.47 -18.37
N ARG A 58 6.26 -10.10 -17.13
CA ARG A 58 6.28 -11.00 -15.98
C ARG A 58 5.15 -10.68 -15.03
N THR A 59 4.55 -11.70 -14.43
CA THR A 59 3.57 -11.51 -13.36
C THR A 59 3.58 -12.70 -12.41
N LEU A 60 3.39 -12.43 -11.12
CA LEU A 60 3.32 -13.42 -10.04
C LEU A 60 1.97 -14.13 -10.12
N THR A 61 2.00 -15.45 -10.27
CA THR A 61 0.78 -16.27 -10.40
C THR A 61 0.56 -17.21 -9.22
N ARG A 62 1.61 -17.46 -8.42
CA ARG A 62 1.49 -18.34 -7.25
C ARG A 62 2.46 -17.98 -6.14
N LEU A 63 1.97 -18.09 -4.92
CA LEU A 63 2.76 -18.07 -3.69
C LEU A 63 2.58 -19.39 -2.95
N ARG A 64 3.68 -20.02 -2.55
CA ARG A 64 3.68 -21.22 -1.71
C ARG A 64 4.56 -20.98 -0.49
N PHE A 65 4.05 -21.35 0.67
CA PHE A 65 4.75 -21.25 1.93
C PHE A 65 5.07 -22.66 2.39
N LEU A 66 6.35 -22.96 2.55
CA LEU A 66 6.85 -24.30 2.81
C LEU A 66 7.64 -24.29 4.13
N THR A 67 7.65 -25.41 4.85
CA THR A 67 8.70 -25.66 5.85
C THR A 67 10.05 -25.86 5.17
N PRO A 68 11.19 -25.80 5.88
CA PRO A 68 12.50 -26.14 5.32
C PRO A 68 12.58 -27.57 4.76
N ALA A 69 11.78 -28.49 5.30
CA ALA A 69 11.66 -29.87 4.81
C ALA A 69 10.78 -30.01 3.55
N GLY A 70 10.25 -28.90 3.01
CA GLY A 70 9.44 -28.89 1.78
C GLY A 70 7.94 -29.16 2.00
N ARG A 71 7.48 -29.39 3.24
CA ARG A 71 6.04 -29.55 3.54
C ARG A 71 5.31 -28.24 3.28
N LEU A 72 4.20 -28.30 2.53
CA LEU A 72 3.33 -27.16 2.27
C LEU A 72 2.58 -26.73 3.53
N LEU A 73 2.64 -25.43 3.83
CA LEU A 73 1.94 -24.78 4.93
C LEU A 73 0.72 -24.01 4.44
N TYR A 74 0.87 -23.25 3.35
CA TYR A 74 -0.16 -22.42 2.75
C TYR A 74 0.15 -22.17 1.27
N GLN A 75 -0.87 -21.95 0.46
CA GLN A 75 -0.74 -21.60 -0.95
C GLN A 75 -1.79 -20.57 -1.34
N GLU A 76 -1.37 -19.63 -2.18
CA GLU A 76 -2.24 -18.65 -2.82
C GLU A 76 -1.97 -18.66 -4.32
N THR A 77 -3.04 -18.66 -5.12
CA THR A 77 -2.97 -18.49 -6.57
C THR A 77 -3.49 -17.11 -6.87
N LEU A 78 -2.71 -16.32 -7.61
CA LEU A 78 -3.07 -14.99 -8.06
C LEU A 78 -3.58 -15.10 -9.49
N GLU A 79 -4.74 -14.52 -9.77
CA GLU A 79 -5.26 -14.50 -11.13
C GLU A 79 -4.39 -13.59 -12.00
N SER A 80 -4.00 -14.10 -13.17
CA SER A 80 -3.32 -13.33 -14.20
C SER A 80 -3.98 -13.59 -15.55
N ARG A 81 -3.95 -12.60 -16.43
CA ARG A 81 -4.49 -12.73 -17.78
C ARG A 81 -3.47 -12.26 -18.80
N LEU A 82 -3.03 -13.15 -19.67
CA LEU A 82 -2.20 -12.78 -20.82
C LEU A 82 -3.08 -12.26 -21.95
N ILE A 83 -2.83 -11.05 -22.41
CA ILE A 83 -3.46 -10.44 -23.59
C ILE A 83 -2.50 -10.56 -24.76
N ALA A 84 -2.94 -11.27 -25.81
CA ALA A 84 -2.13 -11.52 -27.00
C ALA A 84 -1.64 -10.21 -27.64
N GLY A 85 -0.33 -10.11 -27.84
CA GLY A 85 0.33 -8.92 -28.40
C GLY A 85 0.45 -7.72 -27.44
N GLN A 86 -0.06 -7.81 -26.21
CA GLN A 86 -0.04 -6.72 -25.22
C GLN A 86 0.68 -7.07 -23.91
N GLY A 87 0.83 -8.36 -23.57
CA GLY A 87 1.44 -8.80 -22.31
C GLY A 87 0.40 -9.12 -21.25
N PHE A 88 0.76 -9.08 -19.98
CA PHE A 88 -0.19 -9.35 -18.90
C PHE A 88 -1.09 -8.15 -18.58
N ASP A 89 -2.37 -8.43 -18.30
CA ASP A 89 -3.36 -7.51 -17.73
C ASP A 89 -3.04 -7.30 -16.24
N GLY A 90 -2.11 -6.38 -15.98
CA GLY A 90 -1.55 -6.13 -14.65
C GLY A 90 -0.30 -6.98 -14.34
N GLU A 91 0.77 -6.31 -13.90
CA GLU A 91 1.92 -6.92 -13.26
C GLU A 91 1.67 -7.04 -11.76
N THR A 92 1.71 -8.27 -11.25
CA THR A 92 1.89 -8.51 -9.82
C THR A 92 3.33 -8.95 -9.59
N SER A 93 4.00 -8.35 -8.62
CA SER A 93 5.34 -8.76 -8.17
C SER A 93 5.35 -8.95 -6.66
N ALA A 94 6.35 -9.67 -6.15
CA ALA A 94 6.53 -9.81 -4.71
C ALA A 94 7.95 -9.42 -4.30
N GLY A 95 8.04 -8.44 -3.38
CA GLY A 95 9.27 -8.06 -2.70
C GLY A 95 9.81 -9.18 -1.81
N PRO A 96 11.00 -9.00 -1.20
CA PRO A 96 11.60 -10.00 -0.34
C PRO A 96 10.74 -10.27 0.90
N ALA A 97 10.64 -11.53 1.32
CA ALA A 97 10.02 -11.88 2.60
C ALA A 97 10.85 -11.38 3.79
N GLN A 98 10.20 -10.70 4.73
CA GLN A 98 10.83 -10.12 5.92
C GLN A 98 10.21 -10.69 7.21
N GLU A 99 11.01 -10.80 8.26
CA GLU A 99 10.52 -11.12 9.60
C GLU A 99 9.95 -9.87 10.27
N LEU A 100 8.71 -9.93 10.76
CA LEU A 100 8.21 -8.98 11.74
C LEU A 100 8.41 -9.56 13.13
N ARG A 101 9.22 -8.89 13.96
CA ARG A 101 9.55 -9.34 15.31
C ARG A 101 8.74 -8.56 16.35
N GLY A 102 7.77 -9.23 16.96
CA GLY A 102 7.05 -8.76 18.14
C GLY A 102 7.71 -9.20 19.45
N SER A 103 7.09 -8.83 20.57
CA SER A 103 7.58 -9.20 21.91
C SER A 103 7.38 -10.69 22.21
N ALA A 104 6.26 -11.27 21.77
CA ALA A 104 5.91 -12.67 22.03
C ALA A 104 5.78 -13.52 20.77
N ARG A 105 5.67 -12.89 19.59
CA ARG A 105 5.40 -13.56 18.32
C ARG A 105 6.25 -13.00 17.19
N ARG A 106 6.47 -13.83 16.18
CA ARG A 106 7.15 -13.46 14.94
C ARG A 106 6.20 -13.72 13.78
N PHE A 107 6.25 -12.86 12.78
CA PHE A 107 5.40 -12.92 11.60
C PHE A 107 6.24 -12.76 10.34
N LEU A 108 5.64 -13.07 9.20
CA LEU A 108 6.25 -12.88 7.89
C LEU A 108 5.52 -11.74 7.18
N LEU A 109 6.25 -10.69 6.83
CA LEU A 109 5.78 -9.63 5.95
C LEU A 109 6.18 -9.97 4.51
N LEU A 110 5.22 -9.88 3.60
CA LEU A 110 5.45 -9.98 2.17
C LEU A 110 4.86 -8.75 1.47
N PRO A 111 5.71 -7.87 0.92
CA PRO A 111 5.27 -6.78 0.06
C PRO A 111 4.88 -7.34 -1.32
N LEU A 112 3.68 -7.02 -1.80
CA LEU A 112 3.19 -7.37 -3.13
C LEU A 112 3.03 -6.08 -3.95
N GLY A 113 3.77 -5.94 -5.05
CA GLY A 113 3.62 -4.82 -5.97
C GLY A 113 2.53 -5.10 -7.01
N PHE A 114 1.70 -4.11 -7.31
CA PHE A 114 0.71 -4.17 -8.38
C PHE A 114 0.87 -2.96 -9.32
N ASP A 115 1.03 -3.20 -10.62
CA ASP A 115 1.17 -2.21 -11.71
C ASP A 115 0.22 -2.65 -12.86
N PRO A 116 -0.41 -1.77 -13.68
CA PRO A 116 -0.45 -0.33 -13.63
C PRO A 116 -1.74 0.23 -13.07
N SER A 117 -1.62 1.05 -12.03
CA SER A 117 -2.60 2.11 -11.79
C SER A 117 -1.95 3.30 -11.10
N ALA A 118 -1.21 4.09 -11.90
CA ALA A 118 -1.10 5.52 -11.65
C ALA A 118 -2.51 6.12 -11.47
N PRO A 119 -2.71 7.10 -10.57
CA PRO A 119 -1.66 7.89 -9.92
C PRO A 119 -1.12 7.29 -8.61
N ALA A 120 -1.43 6.02 -8.29
CA ALA A 120 -1.09 5.41 -7.03
C ALA A 120 -0.59 3.98 -7.21
N SER A 121 0.57 3.79 -7.87
CA SER A 121 1.28 2.52 -7.76
C SER A 121 1.51 2.24 -6.27
N GLY A 122 0.99 1.11 -5.82
CA GLY A 122 0.90 0.75 -4.42
C GLY A 122 1.52 -0.60 -4.19
N ILE A 123 2.30 -0.70 -3.12
CA ILE A 123 2.67 -1.98 -2.54
C ILE A 123 1.54 -2.37 -1.61
N VAL A 124 0.96 -3.55 -1.82
CA VAL A 124 0.08 -4.17 -0.84
C VAL A 124 0.95 -4.95 0.12
N LEU A 125 0.91 -4.59 1.40
CA LEU A 125 1.60 -5.36 2.41
C LEU A 125 0.69 -6.52 2.84
N VAL A 126 1.27 -7.70 3.03
CA VAL A 126 0.54 -8.86 3.56
C VAL A 126 1.35 -9.48 4.69
N VAL A 127 0.68 -9.72 5.82
CA VAL A 127 1.30 -10.41 6.96
C VAL A 127 0.76 -11.82 7.08
N TYR A 128 1.69 -12.76 7.20
CA TYR A 128 1.44 -14.18 7.42
C TYR A 128 2.06 -14.61 8.74
N GLY A 129 1.55 -15.71 9.29
CA GLY A 129 2.14 -16.34 10.47
C GLY A 129 1.31 -17.50 10.96
N PHE A 130 1.75 -18.10 12.06
CA PHE A 130 1.02 -19.14 12.74
C PHE A 130 -0.01 -18.52 13.68
N ASP A 131 -1.27 -18.92 13.55
CA ASP A 131 -2.31 -18.57 14.50
C ASP A 131 -2.14 -19.33 15.82
N ARG A 132 -2.97 -19.01 16.83
CA ARG A 132 -2.93 -19.69 18.14
C ARG A 132 -3.17 -21.21 18.09
N ARG A 133 -3.74 -21.72 17.00
CA ARG A 133 -3.94 -23.17 16.77
C ARG A 133 -2.75 -23.80 16.06
N GLY A 134 -1.76 -23.00 15.67
CA GLY A 134 -0.57 -23.43 14.98
C GLY A 134 -0.74 -23.57 13.47
N HIS A 135 -1.84 -23.07 12.88
CA HIS A 135 -2.03 -23.06 11.44
C HIS A 135 -1.37 -21.84 10.81
N PHE A 136 -0.60 -22.06 9.75
CA PHE A 136 0.01 -20.98 9.00
C PHE A 136 -1.01 -20.38 8.03
N ARG A 137 -1.24 -19.07 8.13
CA ARG A 137 -2.20 -18.35 7.29
C ARG A 137 -1.88 -16.86 7.24
N ARG A 138 -2.64 -16.14 6.42
CA ARG A 138 -2.73 -14.69 6.45
C ARG A 138 -3.32 -14.21 7.79
N LEU A 139 -2.74 -13.15 8.35
CA LEU A 139 -3.10 -12.58 9.66
C LEU A 139 -3.74 -11.19 9.49
N GLY A 140 -5.00 -11.17 9.08
CA GLY A 140 -5.77 -9.94 8.84
C GLY A 140 -5.90 -9.58 7.37
N ALA A 141 -6.52 -8.44 7.10
CA ALA A 141 -6.68 -7.90 5.75
C ALA A 141 -5.32 -7.43 5.18
N PRO A 142 -5.17 -7.35 3.85
CA PRO A 142 -4.04 -6.62 3.25
C PRO A 142 -3.99 -5.18 3.74
N PHE A 143 -2.79 -4.64 3.83
CA PHE A 143 -2.61 -3.20 3.98
C PHE A 143 -2.51 -2.63 2.56
N ASP A 144 -3.57 -1.97 2.11
CA ASP A 144 -3.69 -1.42 0.78
C ASP A 144 -3.74 0.12 0.80
N GLY A 145 -2.91 0.74 -0.06
CA GLY A 145 -2.88 2.18 -0.22
C GLY A 145 -1.79 2.66 -1.16
N PRO A 146 -1.93 3.89 -1.70
CA PRO A 146 -0.88 4.52 -2.49
C PRO A 146 0.41 4.63 -1.68
N GLY A 147 1.56 4.34 -2.31
CA GLY A 147 2.88 4.54 -1.71
C GLY A 147 3.06 3.88 -0.34
N THR A 148 2.43 2.72 -0.12
CA THR A 148 2.43 2.07 1.20
C THR A 148 3.79 1.45 1.51
N ASP A 149 4.31 1.72 2.71
CA ASP A 149 5.58 1.16 3.20
C ASP A 149 5.57 0.96 4.72
N VAL A 150 6.47 0.14 5.25
CA VAL A 150 6.65 -0.04 6.70
C VAL A 150 7.66 0.97 7.23
N THR A 151 7.29 1.69 8.28
CA THR A 151 8.13 2.72 8.90
C THR A 151 8.84 2.26 10.17
N ASN A 152 8.53 1.07 10.65
CA ASN A 152 9.22 0.46 11.77
C ASN A 152 10.73 0.32 11.49
N PRO A 153 11.59 0.45 12.52
CA PRO A 153 13.01 0.20 12.36
C PRO A 153 13.27 -1.23 11.88
N ALA A 154 14.04 -1.33 10.79
CA ALA A 154 14.61 -2.57 10.34
C ALA A 154 16.02 -2.76 10.92
N ASP A 155 16.48 -4.00 10.99
CA ASP A 155 17.87 -4.33 11.28
C ASP A 155 18.79 -3.90 10.13
N ALA A 156 20.11 -4.00 10.34
CA ALA A 156 21.09 -3.61 9.33
C ALA A 156 20.96 -4.39 8.01
N SER A 157 20.36 -5.58 8.03
CA SER A 157 20.13 -6.39 6.83
C SER A 157 18.84 -6.04 6.10
N GLY A 158 17.95 -5.25 6.71
CA GLY A 158 16.61 -4.98 6.20
C GLY A 158 15.69 -6.20 6.21
N LYS A 159 16.09 -7.32 6.83
CA LYS A 159 15.31 -8.57 6.83
C LYS A 159 14.43 -8.73 8.06
N ILE A 160 14.77 -8.05 9.15
CA ILE A 160 14.02 -8.12 10.41
C ILE A 160 13.51 -6.72 10.72
N ILE A 161 12.20 -6.60 10.88
CA ILE A 161 11.49 -5.38 11.24
C ILE A 161 10.95 -5.54 12.66
N GLY A 162 11.35 -4.64 13.57
CA GLY A 162 10.87 -4.66 14.95
C GLY A 162 9.50 -4.00 15.09
N LEU A 163 8.51 -4.71 15.63
CA LEU A 163 7.23 -4.10 15.97
C LEU A 163 7.40 -3.10 17.12
N ARG A 164 6.83 -1.91 16.98
CA ARG A 164 6.83 -0.90 18.04
C ARG A 164 6.04 -1.43 19.22
N GLU A 165 6.60 -1.29 20.43
CA GLU A 165 6.08 -1.89 21.67
C GLU A 165 5.82 -3.40 21.55
N GLY A 166 6.50 -4.08 20.62
CA GLY A 166 6.36 -5.50 20.37
C GLY A 166 5.04 -5.94 19.72
N ARG A 167 4.15 -5.01 19.32
CA ARG A 167 2.82 -5.35 18.76
C ARG A 167 2.28 -4.41 17.67
N TYR A 168 2.89 -3.25 17.46
CA TYR A 168 2.44 -2.29 16.44
C TYR A 168 3.33 -2.30 15.20
N LEU A 169 2.68 -2.48 14.04
CA LEU A 169 3.23 -2.23 12.72
C LEU A 169 2.78 -0.85 12.26
N ASP A 170 3.71 0.09 12.10
CA ASP A 170 3.46 1.44 11.65
C ASP A 170 3.63 1.51 10.12
N VAL A 171 2.51 1.68 9.43
CA VAL A 171 2.44 1.65 7.97
C VAL A 171 2.29 3.08 7.46
N ALA A 172 3.24 3.54 6.64
CA ALA A 172 3.13 4.77 5.88
C ALA A 172 2.18 4.55 4.69
N SER A 173 1.32 5.52 4.41
CA SER A 173 0.46 5.57 3.23
C SER A 173 0.51 6.98 2.66
N TRP A 174 0.81 7.09 1.37
CA TRP A 174 0.83 8.36 0.65
C TRP A 174 -0.60 8.81 0.34
N THR A 175 -0.91 10.09 0.59
CA THR A 175 -2.24 10.68 0.41
C THR A 175 -2.31 11.65 -0.78
N SER A 176 -1.35 11.58 -1.70
CA SER A 176 -1.11 12.55 -2.78
C SER A 176 -0.56 13.91 -2.34
N HIS A 177 -0.60 14.24 -1.04
CA HIS A 177 -0.10 15.51 -0.49
C HIS A 177 0.85 15.33 0.70
N PHE A 178 0.64 14.28 1.49
CA PHE A 178 1.43 13.97 2.67
C PHE A 178 1.50 12.45 2.89
N THR A 179 2.48 12.01 3.67
CA THR A 179 2.52 10.62 4.12
C THR A 179 1.83 10.52 5.47
N LEU A 180 0.82 9.66 5.58
CA LEU A 180 0.14 9.33 6.83
C LEU A 180 0.72 8.04 7.42
N ILE A 181 1.05 8.05 8.71
CA ILE A 181 1.54 6.86 9.42
C ILE A 181 0.41 6.28 10.27
N LEU A 182 -0.05 5.09 9.90
CA LEU A 182 -1.16 4.40 10.53
C LEU A 182 -0.65 3.24 11.39
N PRO A 183 -0.97 3.20 12.69
CA PRO A 183 -0.59 2.11 13.57
C PRO A 183 -1.57 0.94 13.43
N TRP A 184 -1.03 -0.22 13.06
CA TRP A 184 -1.75 -1.49 13.03
C TRP A 184 -1.30 -2.37 14.18
N GLN A 185 -2.25 -2.83 14.98
CA GLN A 185 -1.98 -3.64 16.16
C GLN A 185 -2.26 -5.09 15.88
N TYR A 186 -1.37 -5.97 16.35
CA TYR A 186 -1.67 -7.38 16.44
C TYR A 186 -2.63 -7.67 17.60
N HIS A 187 -3.72 -8.39 17.31
CA HIS A 187 -4.70 -8.85 18.30
C HIS A 187 -4.66 -10.38 18.42
N ASP A 188 -4.20 -10.89 19.57
CA ASP A 188 -4.15 -12.34 19.85
C ASP A 188 -5.54 -12.99 19.74
N GLU A 189 -6.58 -12.29 20.18
CA GLU A 189 -7.96 -12.78 20.17
C GLU A 189 -8.54 -13.02 18.77
N ARG A 190 -7.95 -12.40 17.74
CA ARG A 190 -8.38 -12.51 16.33
C ARG A 190 -7.30 -13.13 15.44
N ASP A 191 -6.10 -13.33 15.99
CA ASP A 191 -4.89 -13.73 15.26
C ASP A 191 -4.71 -12.90 13.98
N GLY A 192 -4.67 -11.57 14.13
CA GLY A 192 -4.63 -10.65 13.00
C GLY A 192 -4.16 -9.26 13.36
N PHE A 193 -3.64 -8.55 12.37
CA PHE A 193 -3.38 -7.12 12.49
C PHE A 193 -4.64 -6.32 12.13
N GLU A 194 -4.94 -5.31 12.94
CA GLU A 194 -6.05 -4.40 12.69
C GLU A 194 -5.61 -2.95 12.88
N LEU A 195 -6.22 -2.07 12.09
CA LEU A 195 -5.98 -0.64 12.21
C LEU A 195 -6.54 -0.14 13.55
N VAL A 196 -5.66 0.38 14.40
CA VAL A 196 -6.05 0.86 15.75
C VAL A 196 -6.95 2.08 15.65
N LYS A 197 -6.54 3.03 14.80
CA LYS A 197 -7.27 4.27 14.54
C LYS A 197 -6.96 4.78 13.13
N PRO A 198 -7.93 5.44 12.48
CA PRO A 198 -7.75 5.98 11.13
C PRO A 198 -6.88 7.24 11.08
N CYS A 199 -6.29 7.66 12.19
CA CYS A 199 -5.55 8.92 12.32
C CYS A 199 -4.16 8.68 12.92
N GLY A 200 -3.17 9.46 12.49
CA GLY A 200 -1.82 9.33 12.99
C GLY A 200 -0.87 10.44 12.56
N PRO A 201 0.40 10.33 12.97
CA PRO A 201 1.44 11.26 12.58
C PRO A 201 1.56 11.36 11.07
N ILE A 202 2.04 12.51 10.61
CA ILE A 202 2.24 12.78 9.19
C ILE A 202 3.68 13.18 8.91
N LYS A 203 4.10 12.94 7.67
CA LYS A 203 5.29 13.55 7.08
C LYS A 203 4.85 14.42 5.91
N VAL A 204 5.29 15.67 5.94
CA VAL A 204 5.01 16.69 4.93
C VAL A 204 6.33 17.29 4.47
N ASP A 205 6.40 17.68 3.20
CA ASP A 205 7.48 18.50 2.64
C ASP A 205 6.88 19.83 2.15
N PRO A 206 6.58 20.77 3.06
CA PRO A 206 5.80 21.95 2.74
C PRO A 206 6.63 22.96 1.95
N ARG A 207 5.97 23.58 0.98
CA ARG A 207 6.42 24.73 0.20
C ARG A 207 5.76 26.00 0.75
N PRO A 208 6.29 27.19 0.41
CA PRO A 208 5.59 28.44 0.73
C PRO A 208 4.15 28.40 0.18
N PRO A 209 3.12 28.63 1.01
CA PRO A 209 1.75 28.64 0.54
C PRO A 209 1.47 29.88 -0.33
N GLU A 210 0.56 29.75 -1.29
CA GLU A 210 0.08 30.87 -2.08
C GLU A 210 -1.03 31.63 -1.35
N ALA A 211 -1.26 32.89 -1.76
CA ALA A 211 -2.34 33.68 -1.20
C ALA A 211 -3.70 33.10 -1.62
N ALA A 212 -4.43 32.52 -0.67
CA ALA A 212 -5.67 31.82 -0.94
C ALA A 212 -6.60 31.80 0.28
N THR A 213 -7.85 31.42 0.07
CA THR A 213 -8.78 31.11 1.17
C THR A 213 -8.86 29.61 1.34
N VAL A 214 -8.62 29.13 2.56
CA VAL A 214 -8.77 27.72 2.95
C VAL A 214 -9.94 27.59 3.91
N THR A 215 -10.73 26.53 3.75
CA THR A 215 -11.83 26.22 4.67
C THR A 215 -11.34 25.34 5.81
N LEU A 216 -11.35 25.88 7.02
CA LEU A 216 -11.14 25.09 8.22
C LEU A 216 -12.47 24.52 8.72
N HIS A 217 -12.48 23.22 8.96
CA HIS A 217 -13.60 22.49 9.55
C HIS A 217 -13.33 22.24 11.04
N ARG A 218 -14.27 22.62 11.91
CA ARG A 218 -14.13 22.44 13.37
C ARG A 218 -15.23 21.57 13.95
N LYS A 219 -14.86 20.61 14.80
CA LYS A 219 -15.81 19.86 15.62
C LYS A 219 -16.25 20.74 16.78
N ARG A 220 -17.53 20.68 17.14
CA ARG A 220 -18.00 21.16 18.44
C ARG A 220 -17.37 20.26 19.52
N GLY A 221 -16.26 20.70 20.14
CA GLY A 221 -15.57 19.96 21.21
C GLY A 221 -14.20 19.34 20.88
N GLY A 222 -13.56 19.68 19.75
CA GLY A 222 -12.11 19.49 19.54
C GLY A 222 -11.56 18.05 19.39
N GLN A 223 -12.39 17.01 19.51
CA GLN A 223 -11.94 15.63 19.29
C GLN A 223 -11.96 15.22 17.82
N PRO A 224 -11.11 14.27 17.40
CA PRO A 224 -11.21 13.67 16.08
C PRO A 224 -12.55 12.96 15.87
N PRO A 225 -12.95 12.70 14.62
CA PRO A 225 -13.95 11.70 14.29
C PRO A 225 -13.42 10.32 14.70
N VAL A 226 -13.98 9.73 15.76
CA VAL A 226 -13.62 8.38 16.19
C VAL A 226 -14.75 7.44 15.79
N GLY A 227 -14.46 6.50 14.88
CA GLY A 227 -15.34 5.39 14.53
C GLY A 227 -15.33 5.03 13.04
N GLN A 228 -15.60 3.77 12.73
CA GLN A 228 -15.96 3.29 11.38
C GLN A 228 -17.32 3.86 10.89
N THR A 229 -17.94 4.76 11.65
CA THR A 229 -19.29 5.24 11.43
C THR A 229 -19.29 6.67 10.92
N ARG A 230 -19.36 6.79 9.60
CA ARG A 230 -20.24 7.66 8.81
C ARG A 230 -20.35 9.18 9.07
N ASN A 231 -20.06 9.78 10.21
CA ASN A 231 -20.46 11.17 10.45
C ASN A 231 -19.29 12.09 10.81
N LEU A 232 -18.50 12.46 9.80
CA LEU A 232 -17.67 13.68 9.82
C LEU A 232 -18.51 14.97 9.81
N TRP A 233 -19.82 14.86 9.55
CA TRP A 233 -20.77 15.98 9.54
C TRP A 233 -20.99 16.66 10.90
N ASP A 234 -20.44 16.10 11.99
CA ASP A 234 -20.40 16.79 13.30
C ASP A 234 -19.32 17.90 13.37
N LEU A 235 -18.56 18.12 12.28
CA LEU A 235 -17.76 19.32 12.05
C LEU A 235 -18.71 20.51 11.72
N ALA A 236 -19.38 21.02 12.75
CA ALA A 236 -20.49 21.97 12.64
C ALA A 236 -20.11 23.40 12.17
N VAL A 237 -18.82 23.72 12.03
CA VAL A 237 -18.36 25.08 11.68
C VAL A 237 -17.34 25.03 10.55
N HIS A 238 -17.72 25.63 9.42
CA HIS A 238 -16.82 25.99 8.33
C HIS A 238 -16.34 27.42 8.56
N LYS A 239 -15.04 27.60 8.76
CA LYS A 239 -14.42 28.91 8.94
C LYS A 239 -13.46 29.16 7.77
N PRO A 240 -13.73 30.13 6.89
CA PRO A 240 -12.75 30.55 5.90
C PRO A 240 -11.58 31.23 6.61
N VAL A 241 -10.35 30.82 6.27
CA VAL A 241 -9.11 31.41 6.76
C VAL A 241 -8.28 31.84 5.57
N GLN A 242 -7.78 33.08 5.61
CA GLN A 242 -6.87 33.60 4.60
C GLN A 242 -5.47 33.06 4.86
N VAL A 243 -4.93 32.34 3.90
CA VAL A 243 -3.54 31.89 3.87
C VAL A 243 -2.74 32.86 3.01
N ARG A 244 -1.55 33.23 3.48
CA ARG A 244 -0.62 34.10 2.77
C ARG A 244 0.77 33.47 2.79
N PRO A 245 1.72 33.89 1.94
CA PRO A 245 3.10 33.39 1.98
C PRO A 245 3.80 33.55 3.35
N ALA A 246 3.35 34.51 4.17
CA ALA A 246 3.87 34.75 5.52
C ALA A 246 3.07 34.03 6.64
N SER A 247 2.00 33.31 6.29
CA SER A 247 1.18 32.59 7.27
C SER A 247 1.99 31.50 7.96
N LYS A 248 1.80 31.35 9.27
CA LYS A 248 2.41 30.30 10.07
C LYS A 248 1.50 29.08 10.06
N ILE A 249 1.89 28.07 9.29
CA ILE A 249 1.15 26.81 9.17
C ILE A 249 1.88 25.73 9.99
N GLN A 250 1.15 25.05 10.86
CA GLN A 250 1.61 23.84 11.56
C GLN A 250 0.73 22.67 11.16
N PHE A 251 1.36 21.56 10.78
CA PHE A 251 0.69 20.32 10.42
C PHE A 251 0.74 19.35 11.60
N LEU A 252 -0.42 18.92 12.09
CA LEU A 252 -0.53 18.27 13.40
C LEU A 252 -0.77 16.76 13.29
N GLU A 253 -1.82 16.36 12.58
CA GLU A 253 -2.26 14.95 12.47
C GLU A 253 -3.01 14.79 11.15
N GLY A 254 -2.91 13.60 10.55
CA GLY A 254 -3.72 13.24 9.38
C GLY A 254 -4.68 12.10 9.71
N CYS A 255 -5.78 12.00 8.97
CA CYS A 255 -6.71 10.88 9.04
C CYS A 255 -7.06 10.35 7.64
N ARG A 256 -7.33 9.05 7.53
CA ARG A 256 -7.88 8.39 6.35
C ARG A 256 -9.20 7.73 6.71
N LEU A 257 -10.30 8.22 6.15
CA LEU A 257 -11.66 7.81 6.51
C LEU A 257 -12.37 7.32 5.25
N TYR A 258 -13.21 6.28 5.37
CA TYR A 258 -13.99 5.80 4.22
C TYR A 258 -14.88 6.91 3.67
N SER A 259 -14.78 7.13 2.37
CA SER A 259 -15.67 8.04 1.65
C SER A 259 -17.08 7.47 1.67
N GLN A 260 -18.06 8.32 2.00
CA GLN A 260 -19.47 7.94 1.90
C GLN A 260 -20.04 8.12 0.50
N THR A 261 -19.39 8.96 -0.32
CA THR A 261 -19.89 9.33 -1.65
C THR A 261 -19.38 8.37 -2.73
N ARG A 262 -18.29 7.65 -2.46
CA ARG A 262 -17.67 6.71 -3.41
C ARG A 262 -17.25 5.42 -2.71
N THR A 263 -17.91 4.32 -3.07
CA THR A 263 -17.64 2.99 -2.51
C THR A 263 -16.18 2.60 -2.76
N GLY A 264 -15.46 2.26 -1.70
CA GLY A 264 -14.06 1.83 -1.78
C GLY A 264 -13.04 2.98 -1.84
N GLU A 265 -13.47 4.23 -1.86
CA GLU A 265 -12.55 5.38 -1.75
C GLU A 265 -12.39 5.83 -0.30
N PHE A 266 -11.27 6.49 -0.03
CA PHE A 266 -10.98 7.10 1.26
C PHE A 266 -10.79 8.59 1.09
N THR A 267 -11.39 9.36 1.99
CA THR A 267 -11.13 10.79 2.13
C THR A 267 -10.03 10.99 3.14
N THR A 268 -9.04 11.80 2.78
CA THR A 268 -7.96 12.18 3.69
C THR A 268 -8.29 13.51 4.35
N TRP A 269 -7.90 13.66 5.60
CA TRP A 269 -8.12 14.87 6.39
C TRP A 269 -6.83 15.27 7.06
N LEU A 270 -6.58 16.57 7.14
CA LEU A 270 -5.37 17.12 7.71
C LEU A 270 -5.71 18.15 8.78
N ARG A 271 -5.28 17.91 10.01
CA ARG A 271 -5.38 18.86 11.11
C ARG A 271 -4.24 19.85 11.04
N VAL A 272 -4.56 21.13 11.00
CA VAL A 272 -3.59 22.21 10.90
C VAL A 272 -3.88 23.33 11.89
N THR A 273 -2.86 24.11 12.19
CA THR A 273 -3.00 25.47 12.76
C THR A 273 -2.51 26.47 11.72
N ILE A 274 -3.33 27.47 11.39
CA ILE A 274 -2.99 28.57 10.47
C ILE A 274 -3.11 29.87 11.25
N ASP A 275 -2.00 30.56 11.49
CA ASP A 275 -1.98 31.85 12.19
C ASP A 275 -2.71 31.82 13.56
N GLY A 276 -2.58 30.69 14.27
CA GLY A 276 -3.21 30.43 15.58
C GLY A 276 -4.62 29.84 15.51
N GLU A 277 -5.20 29.71 14.31
CA GLU A 277 -6.51 29.11 14.11
C GLU A 277 -6.37 27.63 13.75
N GLU A 278 -6.82 26.75 14.64
CA GLU A 278 -6.78 25.30 14.42
C GLU A 278 -8.03 24.79 13.70
N GLY A 279 -7.88 23.79 12.84
CA GLY A 279 -9.00 23.10 12.20
C GLY A 279 -8.56 21.93 11.33
N TRP A 280 -9.53 21.29 10.72
CA TRP A 280 -9.32 20.21 9.76
C TRP A 280 -9.53 20.72 8.34
N VAL A 281 -8.69 20.27 7.42
CA VAL A 281 -8.81 20.51 5.97
C VAL A 281 -9.05 19.17 5.29
N SER A 282 -10.07 19.11 4.43
CA SER A 282 -10.38 17.91 3.65
C SER A 282 -9.45 17.80 2.45
N GLY A 283 -9.04 16.58 2.11
CA GLY A 283 -8.39 16.26 0.83
C GLY A 283 -9.35 16.22 -0.35
N GLU A 284 -10.67 16.33 -0.12
CA GLU A 284 -11.64 16.59 -1.17
C GLU A 284 -11.61 18.06 -1.57
N GLY A 285 -10.61 18.46 -2.37
CA GLY A 285 -10.50 19.81 -2.91
C GLY A 285 -9.07 20.29 -3.07
N GLN A 286 -8.91 21.55 -3.46
CA GLN A 286 -7.61 22.21 -3.64
C GLN A 286 -7.08 22.85 -2.34
N ASP A 287 -7.79 22.69 -1.23
CA ASP A 287 -7.43 23.37 0.02
C ASP A 287 -6.11 22.84 0.61
N LEU A 288 -5.75 21.56 0.37
CA LEU A 288 -4.43 21.05 0.74
C LEU A 288 -3.30 21.68 -0.11
N ASP A 289 -3.52 21.86 -1.42
CA ASP A 289 -2.55 22.55 -2.30
C ASP A 289 -2.28 23.98 -1.83
N ARG A 290 -3.34 24.68 -1.41
CA ARG A 290 -3.29 26.05 -0.89
C ARG A 290 -2.50 26.18 0.41
N LEU A 291 -2.26 25.09 1.14
CA LEU A 291 -1.38 25.05 2.30
C LEU A 291 0.10 24.91 1.93
N GLY A 292 0.43 24.94 0.64
CA GLY A 292 1.80 24.73 0.15
C GLY A 292 2.22 23.27 0.19
N LEU A 293 1.28 22.32 0.24
CA LEU A 293 1.63 20.91 0.13
C LEU A 293 1.88 20.52 -1.33
N PRO A 294 2.85 19.63 -1.60
CA PRO A 294 3.10 19.18 -2.96
C PRO A 294 1.93 18.32 -3.43
N THR A 295 1.34 18.65 -4.57
CA THR A 295 0.42 17.74 -5.27
C THR A 295 1.24 16.72 -6.04
N ALA A 296 0.93 15.42 -5.91
CA ALA A 296 1.45 14.42 -6.83
C ALA A 296 0.98 14.76 -8.27
N GLY A 297 1.92 14.83 -9.20
CA GLY A 297 1.68 14.91 -10.65
C GLY A 297 1.63 13.53 -11.28
#